data_AF-A0A2N1T799-F1
#
_entry.id   AF-A0A2N1T799-F1
#
_cell.length_a   1.000
_cell.length_b   1.000
_cell.length_c   1.000
_cell.angle_alpha   90.00
_cell.angle_beta   90.00
_cell.angle_gamma   90.00
#
_symmetry.space_group_name_H-M   'P 1'
#
loop_
_entity.id
_entity.type
_entity.pdbx_description
1 polymer ?
#
loop_
_entity_poly.entity_id
_entity_poly.type
_entity_poly.pdbx_seq_one_letter_code
_entity_poly.pdbx_strand_id
1 'polypeptide(L)'
;MKDIDDLLSDIDDGEYRGLGDLADADEAPPDNDSTAADEKDGDEFDVAEDDSPALDSPDNQASAISGGEENRENPIQPGLYNTMTFSVRGTQPWNTGAPYIMDISLENLDQDMEKLSRSFFFIQEPLEASVLDEELKRTMIIFMKKKYGILDTYSDFIDRIIIKEMEDVVSFFETGENKHLLLYHCGPETIHNILQTYIQEKHIGDCYYYLPDRRAKKFIPHEYLKQKILNWYEENVNTLQLDFDSMTLYKSIRQTIQNRYLEQKKKFNQAMDQVNIKAGNDRHITPAELLKKKGDMWFTSSQKCVYRRFLGNLSIDH
;
A
#
# COMPACT_ATOMS: atom_id res chain seq x y z
N MET A 1 -19.23 9.30 29.82
CA MET A 1 -18.38 8.19 29.35
C MET A 1 -17.42 8.84 28.39
N LYS A 2 -16.10 8.84 28.65
CA LYS A 2 -15.16 9.49 27.73
C LYS A 2 -15.04 8.65 26.47
N ASP A 3 -15.32 9.25 25.33
CA ASP A 3 -15.10 8.59 24.04
C ASP A 3 -13.59 8.41 23.82
N ILE A 4 -13.19 7.46 22.96
CA ILE A 4 -11.76 7.27 22.64
C ILE A 4 -11.16 8.58 22.12
N ASP A 5 -11.97 9.38 21.44
CA ASP A 5 -11.64 10.72 20.96
C ASP A 5 -11.29 11.67 22.13
N ASP A 6 -12.02 11.61 23.25
CA ASP A 6 -11.69 12.39 24.47
C ASP A 6 -10.44 11.86 25.19
N LEU A 7 -10.08 10.60 24.99
CA LEU A 7 -8.87 10.01 25.58
C LEU A 7 -7.61 10.36 24.78
N LEU A 8 -7.79 10.55 23.46
CA LEU A 8 -6.74 10.91 22.51
C LEU A 8 -6.59 12.42 22.30
N SER A 9 -7.61 13.23 22.53
CA SER A 9 -7.54 14.70 22.34
C SER A 9 -6.46 15.36 23.20
N ASP A 10 -6.24 14.84 24.41
CA ASP A 10 -5.19 15.36 25.31
C ASP A 10 -3.77 14.90 24.93
N ILE A 11 -3.62 14.06 23.89
CA ILE A 11 -2.33 13.52 23.43
C ILE A 11 -1.78 14.38 22.27
N ASP A 12 -2.65 15.09 21.52
CA ASP A 12 -2.27 15.81 20.29
C ASP A 12 -1.79 17.26 20.53
N ASP A 13 -2.09 17.86 21.68
CA ASP A 13 -1.84 19.30 21.94
C ASP A 13 -0.58 19.60 22.77
N GLY A 14 0.21 18.59 23.17
CA GLY A 14 1.28 18.76 24.16
C GLY A 14 2.64 18.20 23.73
N GLU A 15 3.52 19.09 23.26
CA GLU A 15 4.98 18.99 23.44
C GLU A 15 5.68 17.67 23.06
N TYR A 16 6.18 17.58 21.81
CA TYR A 16 7.42 16.86 21.52
C TYR A 16 8.43 17.75 20.75
N ARG A 17 8.54 19.01 21.17
CA ARG A 17 9.78 19.80 21.05
C ARG A 17 10.57 19.59 22.35
N GLY A 18 11.42 18.55 22.42
CA GLY A 18 12.21 18.38 23.64
C GLY A 18 12.90 17.04 23.86
N LEU A 19 13.45 16.42 22.81
CA LEU A 19 14.53 15.42 22.98
C LEU A 19 15.58 15.58 21.87
N GLY A 20 15.93 16.82 21.58
CA GLY A 20 17.12 17.21 20.83
C GLY A 20 17.85 18.25 21.66
N ASP A 21 18.62 17.79 22.65
CA ASP A 21 19.71 18.53 23.33
C ASP A 21 20.28 17.64 24.44
N LEU A 22 21.04 16.63 24.04
CA LEU A 22 22.06 15.97 24.87
C LEU A 22 23.20 15.53 23.95
N ALA A 23 23.75 16.50 23.22
CA ALA A 23 25.01 16.38 22.51
C ALA A 23 25.76 17.70 22.70
N ASP A 24 26.36 17.87 23.88
CA ASP A 24 27.52 18.72 24.13
C ASP A 24 28.01 18.48 25.56
N ALA A 25 28.91 17.52 25.69
CA ALA A 25 29.87 17.47 26.78
C ALA A 25 31.18 16.94 26.18
N ASP A 26 31.91 17.89 25.65
CA ASP A 26 33.32 17.88 25.30
C ASP A 26 34.16 17.37 26.49
N GLU A 27 35.04 16.39 26.27
CA GLU A 27 36.40 16.36 26.82
C GLU A 27 37.13 15.07 26.40
N ALA A 28 38.14 15.24 25.54
CA ALA A 28 39.28 14.35 25.40
C ALA A 28 40.54 15.14 25.78
N PRO A 29 41.73 14.52 25.94
CA PRO A 29 42.08 13.27 26.61
C PRO A 29 43.18 13.54 27.68
N PRO A 30 43.93 12.53 28.16
CA PRO A 30 45.27 12.44 27.59
C PRO A 30 45.81 11.02 27.36
N ASP A 31 46.83 11.01 26.51
CA ASP A 31 47.70 9.93 26.08
C ASP A 31 48.22 9.02 27.19
N ASN A 32 48.32 7.72 26.89
CA ASN A 32 49.53 6.97 27.27
C ASN A 32 49.81 5.80 26.32
N ASP A 33 51.09 5.69 25.98
CA ASP A 33 51.73 4.80 25.02
C ASP A 33 52.16 3.48 25.68
N SER A 34 52.50 2.47 24.86
CA SER A 34 53.12 1.16 25.16
C SER A 34 52.23 0.09 25.86
N THR A 35 52.21 -1.21 25.54
CA THR A 35 53.08 -2.10 24.73
C THR A 35 52.38 -3.47 24.57
N ALA A 36 52.57 -4.09 23.40
CA ALA A 36 52.91 -5.50 23.14
C ALA A 36 52.09 -6.71 23.68
N ALA A 37 51.83 -7.61 22.71
CA ALA A 37 51.91 -9.08 22.73
C ALA A 37 50.77 -9.96 23.31
N ASP A 38 50.72 -11.16 22.70
CA ASP A 38 49.95 -12.38 22.97
C ASP A 38 48.50 -12.43 22.50
N GLU A 39 48.19 -13.18 21.44
CA GLU A 39 48.08 -14.65 21.30
C GLU A 39 46.86 -15.25 22.02
N LYS A 40 45.98 -15.81 21.16
CA LYS A 40 45.19 -17.03 21.29
C LYS A 40 43.89 -17.05 22.09
N ASP A 41 43.01 -17.84 21.49
CA ASP A 41 41.85 -18.57 22.00
C ASP A 41 40.48 -17.87 21.86
N GLY A 42 39.61 -18.55 21.11
CA GLY A 42 38.25 -18.12 20.81
C GLY A 42 37.54 -19.11 19.90
N ASP A 43 37.47 -20.36 20.37
CA ASP A 43 36.39 -21.34 20.23
C ASP A 43 35.65 -21.52 18.88
N GLU A 44 35.92 -22.71 18.30
CA GLU A 44 35.00 -23.49 17.47
C GLU A 44 33.64 -23.66 18.17
N PHE A 45 32.57 -23.24 17.49
CA PHE A 45 31.22 -23.71 17.77
C PHE A 45 30.83 -24.71 16.68
N ASP A 46 30.92 -25.99 17.03
CA ASP A 46 30.29 -27.10 16.33
C ASP A 46 29.07 -27.61 17.13
N VAL A 47 28.29 -28.49 16.50
CA VAL A 47 27.16 -29.30 17.02
C VAL A 47 25.80 -28.55 17.02
N ALA A 48 24.71 -29.02 16.41
CA ALA A 48 24.30 -30.39 16.08
C ALA A 48 23.40 -30.46 14.82
N GLU A 49 23.73 -31.37 13.91
CA GLU A 49 22.77 -32.04 13.05
C GLU A 49 22.05 -33.12 13.89
N ASP A 50 20.72 -33.12 13.88
CA ASP A 50 19.91 -34.18 14.46
C ASP A 50 19.40 -35.06 13.32
N ASP A 51 19.93 -36.28 13.27
CA ASP A 51 19.61 -37.29 12.27
C ASP A 51 19.29 -38.60 12.99
N SER A 52 18.35 -39.34 12.38
CA SER A 52 17.99 -40.75 12.62
C SER A 52 16.84 -41.06 13.61
N PRO A 53 16.14 -42.22 13.45
CA PRO A 53 15.98 -43.07 12.27
C PRO A 53 14.53 -43.55 12.01
N ALA A 54 14.34 -44.06 10.79
CA ALA A 54 13.23 -44.93 10.39
C ALA A 54 13.27 -46.30 11.08
N LEU A 55 12.11 -46.94 11.24
CA LEU A 55 11.96 -48.41 11.19
C LEU A 55 10.50 -48.84 10.93
N ASP A 56 10.34 -49.38 9.72
CA ASP A 56 9.53 -50.52 9.25
C ASP A 56 8.11 -50.83 9.77
N SER A 57 7.25 -51.00 8.75
CA SER A 57 5.93 -51.64 8.74
C SER A 57 6.05 -53.18 8.89
N PRO A 58 4.95 -53.97 8.98
CA PRO A 58 4.20 -54.30 7.74
C PRO A 58 2.68 -54.61 7.89
N ASP A 59 1.98 -54.43 6.76
CA ASP A 59 0.94 -55.31 6.15
C ASP A 59 -0.37 -55.61 6.91
N ASN A 60 -1.58 -55.66 6.32
CA ASN A 60 -2.03 -55.73 4.92
C ASN A 60 -3.56 -55.55 4.88
N GLN A 61 -4.13 -54.92 3.84
CA GLN A 61 -5.22 -55.43 2.97
C GLN A 61 -6.04 -54.31 2.29
N ALA A 62 -5.67 -54.10 1.03
CA ALA A 62 -6.51 -53.99 -0.16
C ALA A 62 -7.86 -53.23 -0.09
N SER A 63 -7.93 -52.11 -0.82
CA SER A 63 -8.92 -51.92 -1.89
C SER A 63 -8.47 -50.80 -2.84
N ALA A 64 -8.52 -51.13 -4.13
CA ALA A 64 -8.12 -50.28 -5.24
C ALA A 64 -9.03 -49.05 -5.43
N ILE A 65 -8.46 -47.92 -5.83
CA ILE A 65 -8.96 -47.02 -6.89
C ILE A 65 -7.76 -46.18 -7.38
N SER A 66 -7.68 -46.11 -8.70
CA SER A 66 -6.57 -45.66 -9.55
C SER A 66 -6.60 -44.13 -9.76
N GLY A 67 -5.40 -43.54 -9.84
CA GLY A 67 -5.14 -42.31 -10.60
C GLY A 67 -4.90 -41.08 -9.75
N GLY A 68 -3.63 -40.82 -9.44
CA GLY A 68 -3.18 -39.58 -8.82
C GLY A 68 -3.32 -38.39 -9.76
N GLU A 69 -3.94 -37.32 -9.27
CA GLU A 69 -3.74 -35.98 -9.78
C GLU A 69 -2.80 -35.26 -8.83
N GLU A 70 -1.53 -35.21 -9.24
CA GLU A 70 -0.59 -34.19 -8.81
C GLU A 70 -1.26 -32.83 -9.05
N ASN A 71 -1.40 -32.03 -8.00
CA ASN A 71 -1.60 -30.59 -8.10
C ASN A 71 -0.38 -29.98 -8.80
N ARG A 72 -0.35 -30.11 -10.14
CA ARG A 72 0.47 -29.27 -10.99
C ARG A 72 -0.25 -27.95 -11.09
N GLU A 73 0.40 -26.91 -10.55
CA GLU A 73 0.16 -25.55 -10.98
C GLU A 73 0.16 -25.54 -12.51
N ASN A 74 -1.04 -25.45 -13.09
CA ASN A 74 -1.15 -25.23 -14.52
C ASN A 74 -0.48 -23.89 -14.80
N PRO A 75 0.55 -23.82 -15.66
CA PRO A 75 1.05 -22.55 -16.15
C PRO A 75 -0.15 -21.82 -16.76
N ILE A 76 -0.44 -20.62 -16.27
CA ILE A 76 -1.44 -19.74 -16.87
C ILE A 76 -1.05 -19.59 -18.34
N GLN A 77 -1.77 -20.27 -19.23
CA GLN A 77 -1.58 -20.08 -20.66
C GLN A 77 -1.97 -18.63 -20.97
N PRO A 78 -1.11 -17.84 -21.64
CA PRO A 78 -1.48 -16.49 -22.07
C PRO A 78 -2.48 -16.64 -23.22
N GLY A 79 -3.74 -16.88 -22.88
CA GLY A 79 -4.84 -16.80 -23.81
C GLY A 79 -5.05 -15.33 -24.16
N LEU A 80 -4.78 -14.95 -25.41
CA LEU A 80 -5.59 -14.12 -26.32
C LEU A 80 -6.46 -12.96 -25.79
N TYR A 81 -6.20 -12.43 -24.60
CA TYR A 81 -6.68 -11.13 -24.19
C TYR A 81 -5.65 -10.13 -24.75
N ASN A 82 -6.06 -9.23 -25.65
CA ASN A 82 -5.23 -8.07 -25.94
C ASN A 82 -5.15 -7.29 -24.61
N THR A 83 -4.05 -7.42 -23.89
CA THR A 83 -3.81 -6.74 -22.63
C THR A 83 -2.76 -5.66 -22.82
N MET A 84 -2.99 -4.50 -22.22
CA MET A 84 -1.94 -3.50 -22.04
C MET A 84 -1.21 -3.83 -20.73
N THR A 85 0.11 -3.98 -20.80
CA THR A 85 0.96 -4.37 -19.66
C THR A 85 1.97 -3.29 -19.33
N PHE A 86 2.34 -3.19 -18.05
CA PHE A 86 3.42 -2.32 -17.59
C PHE A 86 4.78 -2.72 -18.17
N SER A 87 5.60 -1.74 -18.59
CA SER A 87 6.97 -2.02 -19.02
C SER A 87 7.89 -2.17 -17.82
N VAL A 88 8.20 -3.41 -17.45
CA VAL A 88 9.17 -3.70 -16.40
C VAL A 88 10.59 -3.38 -16.88
N ARG A 89 11.27 -2.44 -16.21
CA ARG A 89 12.66 -2.04 -16.53
C ARG A 89 13.74 -2.91 -15.87
N GLY A 90 13.46 -3.44 -14.68
CA GLY A 90 14.37 -4.32 -13.95
C GLY A 90 14.32 -5.76 -14.45
N THR A 91 15.46 -6.45 -14.41
CA THR A 91 15.60 -7.84 -14.83
C THR A 91 15.63 -8.82 -13.66
N GLN A 92 15.77 -8.30 -12.44
CA GLN A 92 15.93 -9.13 -11.25
C GLN A 92 14.59 -9.72 -10.76
N PRO A 93 14.59 -10.89 -10.09
CA PRO A 93 13.35 -11.56 -9.67
C PRO A 93 12.43 -10.73 -8.76
N TRP A 94 12.98 -9.81 -7.97
CA TRP A 94 12.20 -8.91 -7.11
C TRP A 94 11.52 -7.76 -7.89
N ASN A 95 11.84 -7.59 -9.17
CA ASN A 95 11.26 -6.61 -10.09
C ASN A 95 10.23 -7.23 -11.06
N THR A 96 10.01 -8.54 -11.02
CA THR A 96 9.13 -9.26 -11.97
C THR A 96 7.92 -9.91 -11.31
N GLY A 97 7.72 -9.69 -10.01
CA GLY A 97 6.61 -10.26 -9.25
C GLY A 97 5.28 -9.50 -9.42
N ALA A 98 4.25 -9.98 -8.72
CA ALA A 98 2.88 -9.43 -8.76
C ALA A 98 2.77 -7.89 -8.71
N PRO A 99 3.57 -7.13 -7.92
CA PRO A 99 3.47 -5.67 -7.85
C PRO A 99 3.70 -4.94 -9.18
N TYR A 100 4.41 -5.57 -10.11
CA TYR A 100 4.76 -5.04 -11.42
C TYR A 100 3.83 -5.53 -12.53
N ILE A 101 2.97 -6.51 -12.22
CA ILE A 101 2.06 -7.11 -13.17
C ILE A 101 0.70 -6.44 -12.98
N MET A 102 0.38 -5.54 -13.90
CA MET A 102 -0.94 -4.94 -13.99
C MET A 102 -1.45 -5.16 -15.41
N ASP A 103 -2.43 -6.04 -15.52
CA ASP A 103 -3.10 -6.32 -16.78
C ASP A 103 -4.34 -5.46 -16.90
N ILE A 104 -4.44 -4.81 -18.06
CA ILE A 104 -5.63 -4.07 -18.48
C ILE A 104 -6.40 -4.90 -19.49
N SER A 105 -7.65 -5.20 -19.20
CA SER A 105 -8.55 -5.81 -20.18
C SER A 105 -9.02 -4.74 -21.15
N LEU A 106 -8.58 -4.81 -22.42
CA LEU A 106 -8.98 -3.81 -23.42
C LEU A 106 -10.49 -3.80 -23.68
N GLU A 107 -11.18 -4.94 -23.59
CA GLU A 107 -12.64 -4.98 -23.71
C GLU A 107 -13.33 -4.19 -22.58
N ASN A 108 -12.88 -4.40 -21.34
CA ASN A 108 -13.43 -3.69 -20.20
C ASN A 108 -13.04 -2.21 -20.22
N LEU A 109 -11.83 -1.88 -20.70
CA LEU A 109 -11.42 -0.51 -20.91
C LEU A 109 -12.30 0.20 -21.96
N ASP A 110 -12.60 -0.46 -23.09
CA ASP A 110 -13.52 0.08 -24.09
C ASP A 110 -14.92 0.32 -23.51
N GLN A 111 -15.41 -0.61 -22.66
CA GLN A 111 -16.67 -0.43 -21.95
C GLN A 111 -16.63 0.73 -20.95
N ASP A 112 -15.52 0.92 -20.23
CA ASP A 112 -15.34 2.04 -19.31
C ASP A 112 -15.31 3.36 -20.08
N MET A 113 -14.60 3.41 -21.21
CA MET A 113 -14.56 4.58 -22.10
C MET A 113 -15.93 4.90 -22.70
N GLU A 114 -16.70 3.89 -23.13
CA GLU A 114 -18.07 4.09 -23.62
C GLU A 114 -18.95 4.69 -22.50
N LYS A 115 -18.91 4.12 -21.30
CA LYS A 115 -19.68 4.64 -20.16
C LYS A 115 -19.25 6.06 -19.80
N LEU A 116 -17.95 6.34 -19.73
CA LEU A 116 -17.39 7.68 -19.46
C LEU A 116 -17.81 8.71 -20.52
N SER A 117 -17.86 8.33 -21.79
CA SER A 117 -18.34 9.22 -22.86
C SER A 117 -19.81 9.62 -22.70
N ARG A 118 -20.59 8.79 -21.97
CA ARG A 118 -22.01 9.00 -21.65
C ARG A 118 -22.22 9.49 -20.21
N SER A 119 -21.14 9.70 -19.47
CA SER A 119 -21.16 10.20 -18.11
C SER A 119 -21.36 11.71 -18.08
N PHE A 120 -22.14 12.15 -17.12
CA PHE A 120 -22.51 13.56 -16.97
C PHE A 120 -22.12 14.14 -15.61
N PHE A 121 -21.79 13.30 -14.64
CA PHE A 121 -21.42 13.70 -13.29
C PHE A 121 -20.44 12.68 -12.68
N PHE A 122 -19.57 13.15 -11.79
CA PHE A 122 -18.80 12.30 -10.91
C PHE A 122 -18.58 13.00 -9.57
N ILE A 123 -18.37 12.20 -8.52
CA ILE A 123 -18.17 12.72 -7.17
C ILE A 123 -16.71 13.18 -7.02
N GLN A 124 -16.47 14.49 -6.96
CA GLN A 124 -15.14 15.06 -6.74
C GLN A 124 -14.79 15.16 -5.26
N GLU A 125 -15.79 15.45 -4.43
CA GLU A 125 -15.68 15.63 -2.99
C GLU A 125 -16.80 14.84 -2.30
N PRO A 126 -16.62 14.39 -1.05
CA PRO A 126 -17.65 13.65 -0.34
C PRO A 126 -18.94 14.48 -0.23
N LEU A 127 -20.07 13.90 -0.65
CA LEU A 127 -21.37 14.55 -0.62
C LEU A 127 -22.37 13.75 0.21
N GLU A 128 -23.20 14.47 0.96
CA GLU A 128 -24.37 13.89 1.62
C GLU A 128 -25.39 13.40 0.58
N ALA A 129 -26.10 12.32 0.91
CA ALA A 129 -26.99 11.64 -0.04
C ALA A 129 -28.10 12.56 -0.61
N SER A 130 -28.63 13.48 0.20
CA SER A 130 -29.64 14.45 -0.23
C SER A 130 -29.07 15.46 -1.23
N VAL A 131 -27.88 15.99 -0.96
CA VAL A 131 -27.18 16.95 -1.83
C VAL A 131 -26.82 16.29 -3.15
N LEU A 132 -26.31 15.06 -3.10
CA LEU A 132 -25.96 14.27 -4.28
C LEU A 132 -27.17 14.05 -5.21
N ASP A 133 -28.35 13.70 -4.67
CA ASP A 133 -29.55 13.50 -5.49
C ASP A 133 -30.00 14.79 -6.20
N GLU A 134 -29.95 15.94 -5.50
CA GLU A 134 -30.25 17.25 -6.08
C GLU A 134 -29.26 17.63 -7.19
N GLU A 135 -27.97 17.46 -6.96
CA GLU A 135 -26.93 17.73 -7.94
C GLU A 135 -27.03 16.82 -9.16
N LEU A 136 -27.28 15.52 -8.97
CA LEU A 136 -27.47 14.56 -10.07
C LEU A 136 -28.65 14.96 -10.96
N LYS A 137 -29.81 15.30 -10.37
CA LYS A 137 -30.99 15.74 -11.11
C LYS A 137 -30.70 17.00 -11.92
N ARG A 138 -30.06 18.00 -11.30
CA ARG A 138 -29.69 19.25 -11.97
C ARG A 138 -28.75 18.99 -13.14
N THR A 139 -27.69 18.24 -12.90
CA THR A 139 -26.62 17.95 -13.87
C THR A 139 -27.14 17.12 -15.04
N MET A 140 -28.01 16.13 -14.78
CA MET A 140 -28.67 15.34 -15.81
C MET A 140 -29.54 16.20 -16.75
N ILE A 141 -30.30 17.17 -16.22
CA ILE A 141 -31.10 18.08 -17.07
C ILE A 141 -30.20 18.91 -17.99
N ILE A 142 -29.05 19.38 -17.49
CA ILE A 142 -28.10 20.16 -18.29
C ILE A 142 -27.49 19.25 -19.38
N PHE A 143 -27.11 18.02 -19.02
CA PHE A 143 -26.58 17.03 -19.95
C PHE A 143 -27.56 16.73 -21.09
N MET A 144 -28.84 16.51 -20.79
CA MET A 144 -29.87 16.28 -21.81
C MET A 144 -30.02 17.45 -22.79
N LYS A 145 -29.71 18.69 -22.36
CA LYS A 145 -29.80 19.89 -23.20
C LYS A 145 -28.55 20.13 -24.05
N LYS A 146 -27.35 19.91 -23.48
CA LYS A 146 -26.08 20.35 -24.09
C LYS A 146 -25.12 19.22 -24.46
N LYS A 147 -25.36 17.98 -24.01
CA LYS A 147 -24.51 16.80 -24.22
C LYS A 147 -23.02 17.07 -23.96
N TYR A 148 -22.69 17.64 -22.81
CA TYR A 148 -21.29 17.80 -22.39
C TYR A 148 -20.82 16.53 -21.67
N GLY A 149 -19.59 16.07 -21.92
CA GLY A 149 -19.01 14.92 -21.22
C GLY A 149 -18.23 15.35 -19.97
N ILE A 150 -17.90 14.38 -19.11
CA ILE A 150 -17.02 14.59 -17.95
C ILE A 150 -15.60 14.02 -18.15
N LEU A 151 -15.29 13.45 -19.32
CA LEU A 151 -14.08 12.65 -19.52
C LEU A 151 -12.81 13.43 -19.16
N ASP A 152 -12.65 14.65 -19.70
CA ASP A 152 -11.45 15.46 -19.47
C ASP A 152 -11.32 15.87 -18.00
N THR A 153 -12.42 16.34 -17.39
CA THR A 153 -12.41 16.76 -15.97
C THR A 153 -12.23 15.59 -15.01
N TYR A 154 -12.73 14.41 -15.38
CA TYR A 154 -12.49 13.17 -14.66
C TYR A 154 -11.04 12.72 -14.80
N SER A 155 -10.47 12.81 -16.01
CA SER A 155 -9.05 12.52 -16.25
C SER A 155 -8.15 13.38 -15.37
N ASP A 156 -8.35 14.70 -15.38
CA ASP A 156 -7.57 15.65 -14.56
C ASP A 156 -7.74 15.39 -13.05
N PHE A 157 -8.92 14.93 -12.64
CA PHE A 157 -9.17 14.53 -11.26
C PHE A 157 -8.35 13.30 -10.88
N ILE A 158 -8.35 12.25 -11.70
CA ILE A 158 -7.56 11.04 -11.44
C ILE A 158 -6.06 11.35 -11.45
N ASP A 159 -5.58 12.16 -12.39
CA ASP A 159 -4.16 12.58 -12.43
C ASP A 159 -3.74 13.29 -11.14
N ARG A 160 -4.57 14.21 -10.65
CA ARG A 160 -4.31 14.90 -9.38
C ARG A 160 -4.26 13.96 -8.19
N ILE A 161 -5.15 12.95 -8.13
CA ILE A 161 -5.12 11.97 -7.04
C ILE A 161 -3.87 11.10 -7.15
N ILE A 162 -3.50 10.62 -8.34
CA ILE A 162 -2.27 9.84 -8.54
C ILE A 162 -1.07 10.65 -8.01
N ILE A 163 -0.91 11.90 -8.46
CA ILE A 163 0.21 12.76 -8.04
C ILE A 163 0.21 12.95 -6.53
N LYS A 164 -0.93 13.33 -5.95
CA LYS A 164 -1.08 13.54 -4.50
C LYS A 164 -0.68 12.30 -3.70
N GLU A 165 -1.23 11.13 -4.04
CA GLU A 165 -0.93 9.90 -3.28
C GLU A 165 0.52 9.47 -3.44
N MET A 166 1.15 9.70 -4.60
CA MET A 166 2.58 9.40 -4.78
C MET A 166 3.45 10.36 -3.98
N GLU A 167 3.10 11.65 -3.94
CA GLU A 167 3.77 12.65 -3.10
C GLU A 167 3.62 12.31 -1.61
N ASP A 168 2.44 11.92 -1.16
CA ASP A 168 2.17 11.50 0.21
C ASP A 168 3.04 10.29 0.60
N VAL A 169 3.17 9.29 -0.30
CA VAL A 169 4.05 8.12 -0.10
C VAL A 169 5.52 8.55 0.01
N VAL A 170 6.02 9.33 -0.95
CA VAL A 170 7.42 9.76 -0.97
C VAL A 170 7.75 10.62 0.25
N SER A 171 6.86 11.54 0.59
CA SER A 171 7.00 12.45 1.73
C SER A 171 7.05 11.69 3.05
N PHE A 172 6.16 10.71 3.24
CA PHE A 172 6.11 9.96 4.49
C PHE A 172 7.31 9.03 4.71
N PHE A 173 7.76 8.33 3.66
CA PHE A 173 8.87 7.39 3.79
C PHE A 173 10.25 8.06 3.76
N GLU A 174 10.35 9.28 3.25
CA GLU A 174 11.56 10.09 3.23
C GLU A 174 12.79 9.35 2.67
N THR A 175 12.65 8.66 1.53
CA THR A 175 13.76 7.90 0.91
C THR A 175 14.82 8.77 0.22
N GLY A 176 14.79 10.09 0.45
CA GLY A 176 15.73 11.05 -0.13
C GLY A 176 15.79 10.99 -1.65
N GLU A 177 17.00 10.88 -2.19
CA GLU A 177 17.26 10.80 -3.63
C GLU A 177 16.62 9.57 -4.30
N ASN A 178 16.35 8.51 -3.53
CA ASN A 178 15.77 7.27 -4.03
C ASN A 178 14.23 7.32 -4.19
N LYS A 179 13.60 8.50 -4.12
CA LYS A 179 12.13 8.64 -4.21
C LYS A 179 11.50 8.00 -5.45
N HIS A 180 12.10 8.18 -6.63
CA HIS A 180 11.57 7.60 -7.86
C HIS A 180 11.78 6.09 -7.91
N LEU A 181 12.86 5.61 -7.30
CA LEU A 181 13.15 4.19 -7.18
C LEU A 181 12.21 3.51 -6.16
N LEU A 182 11.82 4.20 -5.08
CA LEU A 182 10.75 3.77 -4.18
C LEU A 182 9.44 3.57 -4.97
N LEU A 183 9.02 4.58 -5.74
CA LEU A 183 7.79 4.50 -6.53
C LEU A 183 7.86 3.38 -7.58
N TYR A 184 9.01 3.19 -8.23
CA TYR A 184 9.24 2.03 -9.09
C TYR A 184 9.01 0.72 -8.34
N HIS A 185 9.61 0.56 -7.15
CA HIS A 185 9.50 -0.70 -6.40
C HIS A 185 8.16 -0.94 -5.72
N CYS A 186 7.38 0.11 -5.45
CA CYS A 186 5.96 -0.05 -5.14
C CYS A 186 5.26 -0.83 -6.26
N GLY A 187 5.54 -0.46 -7.51
CA GLY A 187 4.93 -1.05 -8.69
C GLY A 187 3.49 -0.57 -8.91
N PRO A 188 3.00 -0.57 -10.17
CA PRO A 188 1.70 -0.03 -10.52
C PRO A 188 0.55 -0.68 -9.75
N GLU A 189 0.61 -1.99 -9.47
CA GLU A 189 -0.47 -2.68 -8.77
C GLU A 189 -0.64 -2.20 -7.33
N THR A 190 0.48 -1.91 -6.64
CA THR A 190 0.41 -1.32 -5.30
C THR A 190 -0.26 0.06 -5.36
N ILE A 191 0.07 0.88 -6.37
CA ILE A 191 -0.51 2.21 -6.53
C ILE A 191 -2.00 2.15 -6.86
N HIS A 192 -2.42 1.18 -7.68
CA HIS A 192 -3.83 0.92 -7.94
C HIS A 192 -4.59 0.58 -6.66
N ASN A 193 -4.03 -0.27 -5.80
CA ASN A 193 -4.62 -0.60 -4.50
C ASN A 193 -4.72 0.63 -3.57
N ILE A 194 -3.71 1.50 -3.58
CA ILE A 194 -3.74 2.79 -2.85
C ILE A 194 -4.91 3.65 -3.35
N LEU A 195 -5.00 3.87 -4.66
CA LEU A 195 -6.01 4.71 -5.29
C LEU A 195 -7.42 4.16 -5.08
N GLN A 196 -7.61 2.85 -5.26
CA GLN A 196 -8.89 2.19 -5.06
C GLN A 196 -9.35 2.35 -3.61
N THR A 197 -8.44 2.15 -2.65
CA THR A 197 -8.76 2.30 -1.22
C THR A 197 -9.11 3.75 -0.90
N TYR A 198 -8.33 4.72 -1.41
CA TYR A 198 -8.58 6.14 -1.21
C TYR A 198 -9.94 6.58 -1.77
N ILE A 199 -10.27 6.18 -3.00
CA ILE A 199 -11.56 6.45 -3.66
C ILE A 199 -12.72 5.88 -2.84
N GLN A 200 -12.57 4.65 -2.32
CA GLN A 200 -13.60 3.98 -1.52
C GLN A 200 -13.80 4.63 -0.16
N GLU A 201 -12.72 4.92 0.57
CA GLU A 201 -12.77 5.53 1.92
C GLU A 201 -13.30 6.96 1.89
N LYS A 202 -12.96 7.72 0.84
CA LYS A 202 -13.45 9.09 0.67
C LYS A 202 -14.81 9.17 -0.02
N HIS A 203 -15.34 8.06 -0.53
CA HIS A 203 -16.59 8.03 -1.31
C HIS A 203 -16.59 9.01 -2.50
N ILE A 204 -15.46 9.10 -3.20
CA ILE A 204 -15.27 9.95 -4.38
C ILE A 204 -15.06 9.10 -5.64
N GLY A 205 -14.88 9.72 -6.81
CA GLY A 205 -14.52 9.04 -8.06
C GLY A 205 -15.61 8.21 -8.71
N ASP A 206 -16.74 7.99 -8.04
CA ASP A 206 -17.96 7.41 -8.61
C ASP A 206 -18.49 8.26 -9.77
N CYS A 207 -18.66 7.66 -10.94
CA CYS A 207 -19.22 8.28 -12.13
C CYS A 207 -20.69 7.92 -12.31
N TYR A 208 -21.45 8.83 -12.91
CA TYR A 208 -22.85 8.65 -13.26
C TYR A 208 -23.07 8.89 -14.74
N TYR A 209 -23.60 7.87 -15.42
CA TYR A 209 -23.95 7.93 -16.84
C TYR A 209 -25.45 7.81 -17.08
N TYR A 210 -25.86 8.41 -18.20
CA TYR A 210 -27.27 8.50 -18.57
C TYR A 210 -27.77 7.23 -19.27
N LEU A 211 -28.91 6.73 -18.79
CA LEU A 211 -29.68 5.67 -19.43
C LEU A 211 -30.88 6.24 -20.21
N PRO A 212 -31.29 5.61 -21.32
CA PRO A 212 -32.37 6.12 -22.19
C PRO A 212 -33.70 6.39 -21.49
N ASP A 213 -33.97 5.72 -20.37
CA ASP A 213 -35.17 5.86 -19.55
C ASP A 213 -35.10 6.97 -18.49
N ARG A 214 -34.20 7.94 -18.67
CA ARG A 214 -33.95 9.06 -17.76
C ARG A 214 -33.49 8.65 -16.37
N ARG A 215 -32.86 7.48 -16.26
CA ARG A 215 -32.16 7.06 -15.05
C ARG A 215 -30.66 7.35 -15.16
N ALA A 216 -30.05 7.52 -14.01
CA ALA A 216 -28.60 7.54 -13.87
C ALA A 216 -28.14 6.19 -13.31
N LYS A 217 -27.01 5.68 -13.80
CA LYS A 217 -26.36 4.50 -13.21
C LYS A 217 -24.96 4.86 -12.75
N LYS A 218 -24.65 4.45 -11.52
CA LYS A 218 -23.35 4.62 -10.89
C LYS A 218 -22.37 3.54 -11.37
N PHE A 219 -21.10 3.91 -11.57
CA PHE A 219 -20.00 2.98 -11.79
C PHE A 219 -18.66 3.63 -11.46
N ILE A 220 -17.63 2.80 -11.26
CA ILE A 220 -16.23 3.22 -11.18
C ILE A 220 -15.53 2.63 -12.41
N PRO A 221 -14.81 3.43 -13.22
CA PRO A 221 -14.12 2.96 -14.41
C PRO A 221 -12.76 2.33 -14.05
N HIS A 222 -12.80 1.11 -13.49
CA HIS A 222 -11.62 0.44 -12.93
C HIS A 222 -10.48 0.24 -13.94
N GLU A 223 -10.77 -0.15 -15.18
CA GLU A 223 -9.70 -0.38 -16.17
C GLU A 223 -9.13 0.94 -16.68
N TYR A 224 -9.93 1.99 -16.74
CA TYR A 224 -9.44 3.34 -17.02
C TYR A 224 -8.48 3.83 -15.92
N LEU A 225 -8.79 3.56 -14.64
CA LEU A 225 -7.89 3.91 -13.53
C LEU A 225 -6.53 3.22 -13.68
N LYS A 226 -6.52 1.92 -13.99
CA LYS A 226 -5.28 1.18 -14.28
C LYS A 226 -4.51 1.81 -15.44
N GLN A 227 -5.20 2.16 -16.53
CA GLN A 227 -4.57 2.81 -17.69
C GLN A 227 -3.89 4.13 -17.30
N LYS A 228 -4.56 4.97 -16.51
CA LYS A 228 -4.00 6.23 -16.03
C LYS A 228 -2.76 6.01 -15.17
N ILE A 229 -2.75 5.00 -14.32
CA ILE A 229 -1.59 4.64 -13.49
C ILE A 229 -0.43 4.18 -14.37
N LEU A 230 -0.68 3.29 -15.34
CA LEU A 230 0.37 2.81 -16.25
C LEU A 230 0.99 3.97 -17.04
N ASN A 231 0.16 4.82 -17.64
CA ASN A 231 0.65 5.98 -18.38
C ASN A 231 1.50 6.90 -17.49
N TRP A 232 1.05 7.16 -16.26
CA TRP A 232 1.82 7.97 -15.31
C TRP A 232 3.20 7.34 -15.02
N TYR A 233 3.27 6.03 -14.80
CA TYR A 233 4.53 5.32 -14.59
C TYR A 233 5.45 5.40 -15.81
N GLU A 234 4.90 5.20 -17.01
CA GLU A 234 5.69 5.27 -18.24
C GLU A 234 6.29 6.67 -18.42
N GLU A 235 5.54 7.72 -18.10
CA GLU A 235 5.96 9.12 -18.27
C GLU A 235 6.91 9.61 -17.15
N ASN A 236 6.69 9.18 -15.90
CA ASN A 236 7.33 9.78 -14.71
C ASN A 236 8.37 8.88 -14.04
N VAL A 237 8.37 7.58 -14.30
CA VAL A 237 9.31 6.62 -13.69
C VAL A 237 10.18 5.95 -14.75
N ASN A 238 9.58 5.39 -15.81
CA ASN A 238 10.31 4.62 -16.81
C ASN A 238 11.15 5.46 -17.78
N THR A 239 10.91 6.78 -17.84
CA THR A 239 11.76 7.75 -18.56
C THR A 239 13.06 8.06 -17.82
N LEU A 240 13.13 7.78 -16.52
CA LEU A 240 14.28 8.10 -15.69
C LEU A 240 15.36 7.02 -15.81
N GLN A 241 16.63 7.44 -15.77
CA GLN A 241 17.78 6.54 -15.68
C GLN A 241 18.02 6.19 -14.22
N LEU A 242 17.35 5.14 -13.75
CA LEU A 242 17.46 4.63 -12.37
C LEU A 242 18.18 3.28 -12.37
N ASP A 243 18.86 2.98 -11.28
CA ASP A 243 19.49 1.68 -11.05
C ASP A 243 18.46 0.65 -10.55
N PHE A 244 17.49 0.32 -11.39
CA PHE A 244 16.34 -0.56 -11.06
C PHE A 244 16.73 -1.91 -10.46
N ASP A 245 17.88 -2.45 -10.86
CA ASP A 245 18.38 -3.76 -10.43
C ASP A 245 19.40 -3.69 -9.27
N SER A 246 19.64 -2.51 -8.71
CA SER A 246 20.57 -2.36 -7.58
C SER A 246 20.00 -2.95 -6.30
N MET A 247 20.51 -4.12 -5.91
CA MET A 247 20.16 -4.78 -4.65
C MET A 247 20.46 -3.88 -3.44
N THR A 248 21.54 -3.11 -3.47
CA THR A 248 21.92 -2.21 -2.38
C THR A 248 20.87 -1.13 -2.17
N LEU A 249 20.41 -0.49 -3.26
CA LEU A 249 19.38 0.55 -3.18
C LEU A 249 18.03 -0.05 -2.76
N TYR A 250 17.66 -1.20 -3.31
CA TYR A 250 16.44 -1.90 -2.90
C TYR A 250 16.43 -2.25 -1.40
N LYS A 251 17.54 -2.81 -0.88
CA LYS A 251 17.70 -3.07 0.56
C LYS A 251 17.64 -1.79 1.39
N SER A 252 18.26 -0.70 0.92
CA SER A 252 18.19 0.59 1.58
C SER A 252 16.76 1.11 1.69
N ILE A 253 15.98 1.06 0.60
CA ILE A 253 14.57 1.46 0.60
C ILE A 253 13.77 0.59 1.57
N ARG A 254 13.95 -0.74 1.52
CA ARG A 254 13.26 -1.66 2.42
C ARG A 254 13.59 -1.39 3.89
N GLN A 255 14.85 -1.09 4.20
CA GLN A 255 15.27 -0.73 5.56
C GLN A 255 14.61 0.58 6.02
N THR A 256 14.54 1.60 5.16
CA THR A 256 13.84 2.86 5.48
C THR A 256 12.37 2.60 5.80
N ILE A 257 11.69 1.82 4.97
CA ILE A 257 10.28 1.44 5.18
C ILE A 257 10.11 0.67 6.49
N GLN A 258 11.00 -0.28 6.77
CA GLN A 258 10.97 -1.05 8.02
C GLN A 258 11.17 -0.15 9.24
N ASN A 259 12.12 0.79 9.19
CA ASN A 259 12.35 1.72 10.28
C ASN A 259 11.12 2.61 10.54
N ARG A 260 10.49 3.12 9.47
CA ARG A 260 9.24 3.90 9.56
C ARG A 260 8.09 3.10 10.15
N TYR A 261 7.94 1.84 9.74
CA TYR A 261 6.94 0.95 10.33
C TYR A 261 7.14 0.78 11.84
N LEU A 262 8.38 0.51 12.27
CA LEU A 262 8.70 0.33 13.69
C LEU A 262 8.49 1.62 14.50
N GLU A 263 8.82 2.77 13.92
CA GLU A 263 8.56 4.08 14.52
C GLU A 263 7.05 4.30 14.76
N GLN A 264 6.22 4.07 13.74
CA GLN A 264 4.77 4.21 13.88
C GLN A 264 4.18 3.18 14.83
N LYS A 265 4.65 1.94 14.80
CA LYS A 265 4.23 0.89 15.75
C LYS A 265 4.57 1.27 17.19
N LYS A 266 5.73 1.89 17.43
CA LYS A 266 6.10 2.40 18.76
C LYS A 266 5.14 3.51 19.20
N LYS A 267 4.85 4.49 18.33
CA LYS A 267 3.89 5.58 18.61
C LYS A 267 2.49 5.04 18.91
N PHE A 268 2.03 4.06 18.12
CA PHE A 268 0.75 3.38 18.33
C PHE A 268 0.69 2.66 19.69
N ASN A 269 1.72 1.87 20.03
CA ASN A 269 1.76 1.15 21.31
C ASN A 269 1.77 2.12 22.49
N GLN A 270 2.52 3.22 22.40
CA GLN A 270 2.53 4.27 23.42
C GLN A 270 1.16 4.91 23.60
N ALA A 271 0.47 5.24 22.51
CA ALA A 271 -0.88 5.76 22.56
C ALA A 271 -1.87 4.75 23.17
N MET A 272 -1.71 3.46 22.84
CA MET A 272 -2.52 2.39 23.41
C MET A 272 -2.32 2.26 24.93
N ASP A 273 -1.08 2.27 25.39
CA ASP A 273 -0.77 2.22 26.82
C ASP A 273 -1.37 3.42 27.55
N GLN A 274 -1.27 4.63 26.98
CA GLN A 274 -1.88 5.83 27.53
C GLN A 274 -3.41 5.75 27.58
N VAL A 275 -4.05 5.25 26.51
CA VAL A 275 -5.50 5.05 26.46
C VAL A 275 -5.94 4.06 27.54
N ASN A 276 -5.22 2.95 27.73
CA ASN A 276 -5.52 1.96 28.76
C ASN A 276 -5.30 2.49 30.18
N ILE A 277 -4.24 3.27 30.42
CA ILE A 277 -4.02 3.96 31.70
C ILE A 277 -5.19 4.91 32.01
N LYS A 278 -5.64 5.70 31.03
CA LYS A 278 -6.74 6.66 31.21
C LYS A 278 -8.12 6.00 31.33
N ALA A 279 -8.32 4.85 30.68
CA ALA A 279 -9.55 4.07 30.76
C ALA A 279 -9.74 3.40 32.14
N GLY A 280 -8.64 3.18 32.87
CA GLY A 280 -8.64 2.57 34.21
C GLY A 280 -8.92 1.06 34.17
N ASN A 281 -9.03 0.45 35.36
CA ASN A 281 -9.19 -1.01 35.49
C ASN A 281 -10.52 -1.57 34.95
N ASP A 282 -11.49 -0.70 34.64
CA ASP A 282 -12.82 -1.12 34.21
C ASP A 282 -12.92 -1.36 32.69
N ARG A 283 -11.92 -0.93 31.90
CA ARG A 283 -11.87 -1.13 30.44
C ARG A 283 -10.44 -1.21 29.93
N HIS A 284 -10.08 -2.35 29.37
CA HIS A 284 -8.87 -2.51 28.56
C HIS A 284 -9.27 -2.48 27.09
N ILE A 285 -8.77 -1.48 26.35
CA ILE A 285 -8.94 -1.41 24.90
C ILE A 285 -7.88 -2.30 24.26
N THR A 286 -8.33 -3.20 23.40
CA THR A 286 -7.42 -4.10 22.67
C THR A 286 -6.76 -3.38 21.49
N PRO A 287 -5.57 -3.83 21.04
CA PRO A 287 -4.91 -3.26 19.85
C PRO A 287 -5.84 -3.22 18.63
N ALA A 288 -6.59 -4.31 18.38
CA ALA A 288 -7.52 -4.41 17.27
C ALA A 288 -8.66 -3.38 17.34
N GLU A 289 -9.17 -3.06 18.55
CA GLU A 289 -10.22 -2.05 18.72
C GLU A 289 -9.71 -0.63 18.49
N LEU A 290 -8.49 -0.32 18.96
CA LEU A 290 -7.88 0.98 18.73
C LEU A 290 -7.54 1.17 17.26
N LEU A 291 -6.98 0.15 16.62
CA LEU A 291 -6.66 0.17 15.19
C LEU A 291 -7.94 0.32 14.34
N LYS A 292 -9.02 -0.37 14.70
CA LYS A 292 -10.31 -0.25 13.99
C LYS A 292 -10.91 1.16 14.06
N LYS A 293 -10.71 1.87 15.18
CA LYS A 293 -11.32 3.18 15.41
C LYS A 293 -10.44 4.36 14.99
N LYS A 294 -9.12 4.23 15.16
CA LYS A 294 -8.15 5.31 15.01
C LYS A 294 -6.87 4.88 14.29
N GLY A 295 -6.82 3.68 13.73
CA GLY A 295 -5.63 3.15 13.07
C GLY A 295 -5.10 4.05 11.96
N ASP A 296 -5.96 4.79 11.27
CA ASP A 296 -5.57 5.69 10.18
C ASP A 296 -4.75 6.91 10.66
N MET A 297 -4.74 7.20 11.96
CA MET A 297 -3.85 8.22 12.54
C MET A 297 -2.38 7.82 12.48
N TRP A 298 -2.08 6.52 12.52
CA TRP A 298 -0.70 5.99 12.53
C TRP A 298 -0.35 5.24 11.24
N PHE A 299 -1.36 4.62 10.62
CA PHE A 299 -1.22 3.77 9.46
C PHE A 299 -2.32 4.12 8.46
N THR A 300 -2.05 5.11 7.61
CA THR A 300 -2.98 5.42 6.51
C THR A 300 -3.06 4.24 5.55
N SER A 301 -4.16 4.15 4.80
CA SER A 301 -4.35 3.07 3.83
C SER A 301 -3.26 3.04 2.76
N SER A 302 -2.77 4.20 2.33
CA SER A 302 -1.64 4.32 1.41
C SER A 302 -0.37 3.70 2.01
N GLN A 303 -0.07 4.01 3.28
CA GLN A 303 1.10 3.46 3.98
C GLN A 303 0.97 1.95 4.19
N LYS A 304 -0.22 1.45 4.58
CA LYS A 304 -0.49 0.01 4.74
C LYS A 304 -0.20 -0.76 3.45
N CYS A 305 -0.59 -0.23 2.28
CA CYS A 305 -0.29 -0.84 0.99
C CYS A 305 1.23 -0.96 0.74
N VAL A 306 1.99 0.10 1.02
CA VAL A 306 3.46 0.10 0.87
C VAL A 306 4.11 -0.86 1.87
N TYR A 307 3.68 -0.86 3.14
CA TYR A 307 4.18 -1.80 4.12
C TYR A 307 3.94 -3.25 3.71
N ARG A 308 2.72 -3.59 3.26
CA ARG A 308 2.39 -4.93 2.79
C ARG A 308 3.26 -5.36 1.59
N ARG A 309 3.55 -4.41 0.70
CA ARG A 309 4.42 -4.63 -0.47
C ARG A 309 5.87 -4.97 -0.10
N PHE A 310 6.46 -4.32 0.90
CA PHE A 310 7.89 -4.46 1.22
C PHE A 310 8.20 -5.38 2.40
N LEU A 311 7.26 -5.49 3.35
CA LEU A 311 7.42 -6.25 4.59
C LEU A 311 6.56 -7.52 4.61
N GLY A 312 5.59 -7.65 3.70
CA GLY A 312 4.64 -8.76 3.68
C GLY A 312 3.50 -8.56 4.67
N ASN A 313 2.96 -9.65 5.22
CA ASN A 313 1.88 -9.58 6.21
C ASN A 313 2.36 -8.86 7.47
N LEU A 314 1.63 -7.83 7.89
CA LEU A 314 2.02 -7.01 9.01
C LEU A 314 1.42 -7.56 10.29
N SER A 315 2.15 -7.48 11.40
CA SER A 315 1.62 -7.90 12.70
C SER A 315 0.47 -7.02 13.21
N ILE A 316 0.16 -5.91 12.54
CA ILE A 316 -0.98 -5.03 12.86
C ILE A 316 -2.27 -5.50 12.20
N ASP A 317 -2.23 -6.48 11.29
CA ASP A 317 -3.43 -7.06 10.66
C ASP A 317 -4.13 -8.10 11.56
N HIS A 318 -3.68 -8.26 12.82
CA HIS A 318 -4.20 -9.18 13.86
C HIS A 318 -4.43 -8.45 15.18
#